data_AF-A0A0N5C362-F1
#
_entry.id   AF-A0A0N5C362-F1
#
_cell.length_a   1.000
_cell.length_b   1.000
_cell.length_c   1.000
_cell.angle_alpha   90.00
_cell.angle_beta   90.00
_cell.angle_gamma   90.00
#
_symmetry.space_group_name_H-M   'P 1'
#
loop_
_entity.id
_entity.type
_entity.pdbx_description
1 polymer ?
#
loop_
_entity_poly.entity_id
_entity_poly.type
_entity_poly.pdbx_seq_one_letter_code
_entity_poly.pdbx_strand_id
1 'polypeptide(L)'
;MEMKLPPFHGFNMEESSLFMDIEASVKGLEPTFPYQKDKRITVLNGYQFDFDNSARHHSPSSDDSEKLSAIYSSGFTLNRRVTKNCTHFFNQTNCKRGIFCLYMHDNSHQHLFHEICPDLMKGICTKLHQCKKSHTLFPHQMPVCSHYLNKKCNSKRCTYGFLHVKHSDDTKYCENFNNGLCINGDNCSYRHVYQEHLIKRRAL
;
A
#
# COMPACT_ATOMS: atom_id res chain seq x y z
N MET A 1 27.46 -44.95 -8.03
CA MET A 1 26.15 -44.48 -7.56
C MET A 1 25.70 -43.38 -8.49
N GLU A 2 24.90 -43.74 -9.49
CA GLU A 2 24.21 -42.82 -10.38
C GLU A 2 22.76 -43.30 -10.43
N MET A 3 21.85 -42.51 -9.87
CA MET A 3 20.42 -42.79 -9.88
C MET A 3 19.83 -42.12 -11.12
N LYS A 4 19.45 -42.93 -12.11
CA LYS A 4 18.66 -42.51 -13.28
C LYS A 4 17.21 -42.22 -12.84
N LEU A 5 16.71 -41.03 -13.17
CA LEU A 5 15.30 -40.68 -13.02
C LEU A 5 14.46 -41.26 -14.19
N PRO A 6 13.23 -41.75 -13.96
CA PRO A 6 12.33 -42.25 -15.01
C PRO A 6 11.59 -41.13 -15.76
N PRO A 7 11.00 -41.42 -16.95
CA PRO A 7 10.57 -40.43 -17.93
C PRO A 7 9.23 -39.76 -17.58
N PHE A 8 9.11 -38.49 -17.96
CA PHE A 8 7.87 -37.72 -17.88
C PHE A 8 6.85 -38.24 -18.90
N HIS A 9 5.69 -38.69 -18.41
CA HIS A 9 4.50 -38.90 -19.23
C HIS A 9 3.80 -37.56 -19.47
N GLY A 10 3.69 -37.19 -20.75
CA GLY A 10 2.85 -36.09 -21.22
C GLY A 10 1.37 -36.45 -21.12
N PHE A 11 0.56 -35.49 -20.69
CA PHE A 11 -0.89 -35.53 -20.83
C PHE A 11 -1.30 -34.54 -21.91
N ASN A 12 -1.80 -35.10 -23.00
CA ASN A 12 -2.47 -34.41 -24.10
C ASN A 12 -3.81 -33.85 -23.62
N MET A 13 -4.12 -32.69 -24.18
CA MET A 13 -5.41 -32.02 -24.13
C MET A 13 -6.38 -32.76 -25.06
N GLU A 14 -7.61 -33.00 -24.62
CA GLU A 14 -8.72 -33.30 -25.52
C GLU A 14 -9.69 -32.11 -25.55
N GLU A 15 -10.14 -31.86 -26.77
CA GLU A 15 -10.85 -30.71 -27.27
C GLU A 15 -12.26 -30.60 -26.69
N SER A 16 -12.70 -29.37 -26.42
CA SER A 16 -14.13 -29.04 -26.50
C SER A 16 -14.29 -27.83 -27.39
N SER A 17 -14.77 -28.13 -28.59
CA SER A 17 -15.15 -27.26 -29.69
C SER A 17 -16.16 -26.18 -29.29
N LEU A 18 -15.79 -24.92 -29.45
CA LEU A 18 -16.72 -23.81 -29.73
C LEU A 18 -15.90 -22.58 -30.16
N PHE A 19 -15.35 -22.65 -31.36
CA PHE A 19 -14.84 -21.48 -32.07
C PHE A 19 -15.28 -21.59 -33.53
N MET A 20 -16.18 -20.70 -33.94
CA MET A 20 -16.45 -20.37 -35.34
C MET A 20 -16.30 -18.85 -35.47
N ASP A 21 -15.26 -18.50 -36.22
CA ASP A 21 -15.10 -17.41 -37.19
C ASP A 21 -15.35 -15.95 -36.75
N ILE A 22 -14.33 -15.11 -36.93
CA ILE A 22 -14.14 -14.31 -38.16
C ILE A 22 -12.79 -13.57 -38.08
N GLU A 23 -11.93 -13.83 -39.07
CA GLU A 23 -10.75 -13.02 -39.39
C GLU A 23 -11.15 -11.74 -40.14
N ALA A 24 -10.48 -10.61 -39.86
CA ALA A 24 -10.17 -9.60 -40.87
C ALA A 24 -9.07 -8.62 -40.39
N SER A 25 -7.86 -8.84 -40.91
CA SER A 25 -6.88 -7.84 -41.39
C SER A 25 -6.85 -6.42 -40.76
N VAL A 26 -5.82 -6.13 -39.95
CA VAL A 26 -5.14 -4.82 -39.98
C VAL A 26 -3.63 -5.01 -39.80
N LYS A 27 -2.88 -4.54 -40.81
CA LYS A 27 -1.41 -4.41 -40.82
C LYS A 27 -0.96 -3.26 -39.90
N GLY A 28 0.15 -3.43 -39.17
CA GLY A 28 0.94 -2.33 -38.61
C GLY A 28 1.41 -2.54 -37.17
N LEU A 29 2.71 -2.72 -36.98
CA LEU A 29 3.42 -2.82 -35.70
C LEU A 29 3.57 -1.44 -35.04
N GLU A 30 3.38 -1.37 -33.71
CA GLU A 30 4.24 -0.70 -32.71
C GLU A 30 3.82 -1.25 -31.31
N PRO A 31 4.75 -1.55 -30.39
CA PRO A 31 4.50 -2.41 -29.23
C PRO A 31 3.72 -1.70 -28.10
N THR A 32 2.45 -2.04 -27.94
CA THR A 32 1.67 -1.73 -26.74
C THR A 32 1.98 -2.77 -25.66
N PHE A 33 2.65 -2.36 -24.59
CA PHE A 33 2.89 -3.21 -23.43
C PHE A 33 1.56 -3.70 -22.81
N PRO A 34 1.51 -4.94 -22.30
CA PRO A 34 0.27 -5.62 -21.97
C PRO A 34 -0.35 -5.04 -20.70
N TYR A 35 -1.51 -4.41 -20.88
CA TYR A 35 -2.50 -4.21 -19.83
C TYR A 35 -3.03 -5.59 -19.40
N GLN A 36 -2.55 -6.10 -18.26
CA GLN A 36 -3.14 -7.30 -17.66
C GLN A 36 -4.27 -6.92 -16.71
N LYS A 37 -5.48 -7.10 -17.25
CA LYS A 37 -6.77 -7.18 -16.57
C LYS A 37 -6.79 -8.38 -15.63
N ASP A 38 -7.56 -8.25 -14.55
CA ASP A 38 -8.03 -9.31 -13.66
C ASP A 38 -7.05 -9.88 -12.62
N LYS A 39 -6.95 -9.19 -11.47
CA LYS A 39 -6.68 -9.84 -10.18
C LYS A 39 -7.85 -9.59 -9.25
N ARG A 40 -8.55 -10.67 -8.90
CA ARG A 40 -9.66 -10.71 -7.93
C ARG A 40 -9.29 -9.93 -6.66
N ILE A 41 -10.02 -8.85 -6.42
CA ILE A 41 -9.97 -8.04 -5.21
C ILE A 41 -10.38 -8.94 -4.04
N THR A 42 -9.44 -9.21 -3.13
CA THR A 42 -9.80 -9.84 -1.85
C THR A 42 -10.32 -8.72 -0.94
N VAL A 43 -11.64 -8.54 -0.91
CA VAL A 43 -12.30 -7.58 -0.02
C VAL A 43 -12.20 -8.12 1.40
N LEU A 44 -11.16 -7.73 2.12
CA LEU A 44 -11.10 -7.89 3.58
C LEU A 44 -11.40 -6.53 4.21
N ASN A 45 -12.44 -6.47 5.05
CA ASN A 45 -12.83 -5.31 5.87
C ASN A 45 -13.46 -4.10 5.15
N GLY A 46 -14.05 -4.29 3.96
CA GLY A 46 -14.85 -3.22 3.31
C GLY A 46 -14.04 -2.04 2.77
N TYR A 47 -12.71 -2.17 2.73
CA TYR A 47 -11.83 -1.21 2.07
C TYR A 47 -11.47 -1.72 0.68
N GLN A 48 -11.73 -0.89 -0.32
CA GLN A 48 -11.23 -1.10 -1.68
C GLN A 48 -9.73 -0.81 -1.66
N PHE A 49 -8.92 -1.87 -1.71
CA PHE A 49 -7.48 -1.73 -1.97
C PHE A 49 -7.30 -1.49 -3.46
N ASP A 50 -7.37 -0.24 -3.89
CA ASP A 50 -6.96 0.10 -5.23
C ASP A 50 -5.44 -0.04 -5.29
N PHE A 51 -4.98 -1.16 -5.87
CA PHE A 51 -3.61 -1.40 -6.30
C PHE A 51 -3.27 -0.60 -7.57
N ASP A 52 -3.94 0.54 -7.78
CA ASP A 52 -3.62 1.43 -8.88
C ASP A 52 -2.35 2.19 -8.52
N ASN A 53 -1.22 1.58 -8.89
CA ASN A 53 0.07 2.25 -9.04
C ASN A 53 0.06 3.24 -10.22
N SER A 54 -1.12 3.50 -10.81
CA SER A 54 -1.40 4.54 -11.79
C SER A 54 -1.51 5.91 -11.10
N ALA A 55 -0.49 6.29 -10.33
CA ALA A 55 -0.28 7.71 -10.07
C ALA A 55 -0.04 8.34 -11.44
N ARG A 56 -0.95 9.23 -11.86
CA ARG A 56 -0.72 10.07 -13.04
C ARG A 56 0.67 10.68 -12.89
N HIS A 57 1.53 10.48 -13.87
CA HIS A 57 2.87 11.08 -13.90
C HIS A 57 2.72 12.61 -13.88
N HIS A 58 2.61 13.18 -12.69
CA HIS A 58 2.76 14.60 -12.48
C HIS A 58 4.26 14.85 -12.29
N SER A 59 4.85 15.57 -13.23
CA SER A 59 6.16 16.19 -13.03
C SER A 59 6.14 16.95 -11.71
N PRO A 60 7.17 16.83 -10.85
CA PRO A 60 7.19 17.50 -9.56
C PRO A 60 6.98 19.00 -9.76
N SER A 61 5.96 19.55 -9.11
CA SER A 61 5.76 20.99 -9.06
C SER A 61 6.85 21.67 -8.22
N SER A 62 6.96 23.00 -8.30
CA SER A 62 7.83 23.78 -7.40
C SER A 62 7.57 23.46 -5.92
N ASP A 63 6.31 23.22 -5.57
CA ASP A 63 5.85 22.97 -4.21
C ASP A 63 6.29 21.59 -3.68
N ASP A 64 6.40 20.61 -4.59
CA ASP A 64 6.89 19.26 -4.28
C ASP A 64 8.38 19.27 -3.90
N SER A 65 9.14 20.19 -4.48
CA SER A 65 10.58 20.36 -4.21
C SER A 65 10.83 20.91 -2.81
N GLU A 66 10.01 21.86 -2.35
CA GLU A 66 10.06 22.37 -0.97
C GLU A 66 9.64 21.30 0.04
N LYS A 67 8.56 20.55 -0.22
CA LYS A 67 8.11 19.42 0.62
C LYS A 67 9.20 18.33 0.75
N LEU A 68 9.95 18.05 -0.32
CA LEU A 68 11.07 17.11 -0.29
C LEU A 68 12.23 17.62 0.56
N SER A 69 12.56 18.91 0.48
CA SER A 69 13.64 19.52 1.26
C SER A 69 13.43 19.36 2.79
N ALA A 70 12.18 19.42 3.26
CA ALA A 70 11.82 19.15 4.64
C ALA A 70 12.03 17.68 5.05
N ILE A 71 11.84 16.74 4.12
CA ILE A 71 12.14 15.32 4.33
C ILE A 71 13.66 15.12 4.40
N TYR A 72 14.40 15.73 3.47
CA TYR A 72 15.86 15.64 3.34
C TYR A 72 16.65 16.29 4.50
N SER A 73 16.09 17.31 5.15
CA SER A 73 16.78 18.09 6.20
C SER A 73 16.98 17.37 7.54
N SER A 74 16.40 16.18 7.76
CA SER A 74 16.46 15.48 9.06
C SER A 74 17.65 14.52 9.27
N GLY A 75 18.78 14.77 8.60
CA GLY A 75 20.09 14.16 8.90
C GLY A 75 20.73 13.42 7.71
N PHE A 76 22.07 13.39 7.68
CA PHE A 76 22.89 12.82 6.60
C PHE A 76 22.49 11.38 6.20
N THR A 77 22.01 10.56 7.14
CA THR A 77 21.59 9.18 6.87
C THR A 77 20.24 9.08 6.17
N LEU A 78 19.31 10.02 6.42
CA LEU A 78 18.01 10.04 5.78
C LEU A 78 18.14 10.53 4.33
N ASN A 79 18.97 11.54 4.10
CA ASN A 79 19.33 12.02 2.76
C ASN A 79 19.78 10.88 1.84
N ARG A 80 20.65 10.00 2.34
CA ARG A 80 21.13 8.84 1.58
C ARG A 80 20.05 7.80 1.26
N ARG A 81 18.99 7.70 2.08
CA ARG A 81 17.88 6.76 1.81
C ARG A 81 16.95 7.33 0.76
N VAL A 82 16.68 8.62 0.84
CA VAL A 82 15.70 9.26 -0.02
C VAL A 82 16.22 9.32 -1.47
N THR A 83 17.52 9.54 -1.70
CA THR A 83 18.10 9.53 -3.06
C THR A 83 18.29 8.14 -3.70
N LYS A 84 17.92 7.05 -3.01
CA LYS A 84 18.09 5.67 -3.52
C LYS A 84 16.76 5.07 -3.93
N ASN A 85 16.81 4.19 -4.94
CA ASN A 85 15.67 3.37 -5.32
C ASN A 85 15.32 2.34 -4.24
N CYS A 86 14.02 2.13 -4.03
CA CYS A 86 13.50 1.10 -3.15
C CYS A 86 13.74 -0.27 -3.77
N THR A 87 14.54 -1.11 -3.12
CA THR A 87 14.84 -2.47 -3.60
C THR A 87 13.60 -3.36 -3.65
N HIS A 88 12.68 -3.23 -2.70
CA HIS A 88 11.43 -4.00 -2.68
C HIS A 88 10.51 -3.64 -3.85
N PHE A 89 10.41 -2.34 -4.14
CA PHE A 89 9.62 -1.88 -5.28
C PHE A 89 10.26 -2.34 -6.60
N PHE A 90 11.58 -2.15 -6.74
CA PHE A 90 12.32 -2.53 -7.94
C PHE A 90 12.24 -4.03 -8.25
N ASN A 91 12.32 -4.90 -7.24
CA ASN A 91 12.36 -6.36 -7.43
C ASN A 91 10.98 -7.04 -7.46
N GLN A 92 9.99 -6.52 -6.73
CA GLN A 92 8.74 -7.24 -6.45
C GLN A 92 7.49 -6.45 -6.86
N THR A 93 7.67 -5.27 -7.48
CA THR A 93 6.64 -4.26 -7.83
C THR A 93 5.79 -3.72 -6.68
N ASN A 94 5.81 -4.36 -5.50
CA ASN A 94 4.91 -4.08 -4.38
C ASN A 94 5.71 -3.77 -3.10
N CYS A 95 6.00 -2.50 -2.89
CA CYS A 95 6.59 -2.05 -1.62
C CYS A 95 5.53 -2.04 -0.50
N LYS A 96 5.72 -2.88 0.52
CA LYS A 96 4.80 -2.98 1.68
C LYS A 96 4.72 -1.71 2.54
N ARG A 97 5.67 -0.78 2.39
CA ARG A 97 5.60 0.54 3.04
C ARG A 97 4.74 1.52 2.25
N GLY A 98 4.52 1.29 0.95
CA GLY A 98 3.72 2.15 0.09
C GLY A 98 4.16 3.61 0.20
N ILE A 99 3.21 4.49 0.46
CA ILE A 99 3.44 5.93 0.63
C ILE A 99 4.36 6.30 1.82
N PHE A 100 4.58 5.38 2.77
CA PHE A 100 5.52 5.57 3.88
C PHE A 100 6.96 5.16 3.51
N CYS A 101 7.19 4.60 2.32
CA CYS A 101 8.53 4.28 1.85
C CYS A 101 9.31 5.56 1.57
N LEU A 102 10.46 5.74 2.19
CA LEU A 102 11.28 6.93 2.00
C LEU A 102 12.16 6.87 0.74
N TYR A 103 12.30 5.69 0.15
CA TYR A 103 13.10 5.46 -1.06
C TYR A 103 12.29 5.74 -2.32
N MET A 104 12.95 6.04 -3.43
CA MET A 104 12.31 6.29 -4.72
C MET A 104 11.59 5.04 -5.24
N HIS A 105 10.39 5.24 -5.79
CA HIS A 105 9.64 4.27 -6.60
C HIS A 105 9.59 4.81 -8.03
N ASP A 106 9.88 3.96 -9.02
CA ASP A 106 9.98 4.37 -10.43
C ASP A 106 10.91 5.57 -10.65
N ASN A 107 12.06 5.59 -9.97
CA ASN A 107 13.01 6.72 -9.96
C ASN A 107 12.39 8.07 -9.54
N SER A 108 11.27 8.04 -8.82
CA SER A 108 10.53 9.21 -8.38
C SER A 108 10.11 9.12 -6.90
N HIS A 109 9.68 10.25 -6.35
CA HIS A 109 9.10 10.35 -5.01
C HIS A 109 7.59 10.57 -5.03
N GLN A 110 6.91 10.33 -6.17
CA GLN A 110 5.50 10.67 -6.33
C GLN A 110 4.60 10.04 -5.26
N HIS A 111 4.90 8.81 -4.82
CA HIS A 111 4.16 8.14 -3.75
C HIS A 111 4.23 8.85 -2.40
N LEU A 112 5.24 9.70 -2.16
CA LEU A 112 5.35 10.47 -0.91
C LEU A 112 4.33 11.62 -0.83
N PHE A 113 3.87 12.14 -1.96
CA PHE A 113 2.94 13.27 -2.01
C PHE A 113 1.48 12.83 -2.02
N HIS A 114 1.22 11.53 -2.01
CA HIS A 114 -0.13 11.02 -1.97
C HIS A 114 -0.74 11.30 -0.59
N GLU A 115 -1.71 12.21 -0.54
CA GLU A 115 -2.41 12.62 0.69
C GLU A 115 -3.31 11.51 1.24
N ILE A 116 -3.38 11.40 2.57
CA ILE A 116 -4.34 10.54 3.28
C ILE A 116 -5.30 11.39 4.09
N CYS A 117 -6.53 10.88 4.24
CA CYS A 117 -7.46 11.40 5.22
C CYS A 117 -6.83 11.49 6.64
N PRO A 118 -6.72 12.69 7.23
CA PRO A 118 -6.18 12.83 8.58
C PRO A 118 -7.04 12.12 9.62
N ASP A 119 -8.37 12.08 9.42
CA ASP A 119 -9.29 11.38 10.31
C ASP A 119 -9.12 9.85 10.24
N LEU A 120 -8.72 9.30 9.09
CA LEU A 120 -8.36 7.90 8.97
C LEU A 120 -7.11 7.62 9.79
N MET A 121 -6.07 8.45 9.65
CA MET A 121 -4.83 8.30 10.41
C MET A 121 -5.05 8.45 11.93
N LYS A 122 -6.02 9.25 12.35
CA LYS A 122 -6.43 9.41 13.76
C LYS A 122 -7.35 8.29 14.26
N GLY A 123 -7.79 7.37 13.40
CA GLY A 123 -8.70 6.29 13.79
C GLY A 123 -10.13 6.76 14.14
N ILE A 124 -10.56 7.88 13.56
CA ILE A 124 -11.88 8.52 13.80
C ILE A 124 -12.73 8.69 12.54
N CYS A 125 -12.20 8.38 11.35
CA CYS A 125 -12.98 8.52 10.11
C CYS A 125 -14.12 7.50 10.04
N THR A 126 -15.35 7.98 9.89
CA THR A 126 -16.56 7.16 9.73
C THR A 126 -17.14 7.19 8.32
N LYS A 127 -16.51 7.95 7.41
CA LYS A 127 -17.08 8.24 6.08
C LYS A 127 -16.72 7.22 5.01
N LEU A 128 -15.82 6.25 5.27
CA LEU A 128 -15.38 5.21 4.32
C LEU A 128 -15.26 5.73 2.88
N HIS A 129 -16.07 5.23 1.94
CA HIS A 129 -16.08 5.62 0.53
C HIS A 129 -16.67 7.02 0.25
N GLN A 130 -17.40 7.61 1.19
CA GLN A 130 -17.94 8.97 1.09
C GLN A 130 -16.92 10.03 1.54
N CYS A 131 -15.73 9.61 2.00
CA CYS A 131 -14.67 10.53 2.37
C CYS A 131 -14.02 11.13 1.12
N LYS A 132 -13.90 12.46 1.07
CA LYS A 132 -13.25 13.16 -0.05
C LYS A 132 -11.73 13.01 -0.07
N LYS A 133 -11.14 12.52 1.01
CA LYS A 133 -9.69 12.29 1.15
C LYS A 133 -9.40 10.81 1.01
N SER A 134 -8.18 10.48 0.59
CA SER A 134 -7.82 9.10 0.30
C SER A 134 -7.75 8.21 1.55
N HIS A 135 -8.06 6.93 1.38
CA HIS A 135 -8.02 5.89 2.41
C HIS A 135 -7.08 4.73 2.03
N THR A 136 -5.96 5.05 1.38
CA THR A 136 -4.98 4.06 0.90
C THR A 136 -3.98 3.64 1.99
N LEU A 137 -4.47 3.01 3.07
CA LEU A 137 -3.62 2.38 4.09
C LEU A 137 -3.70 0.86 4.01
N PHE A 138 -2.54 0.19 4.07
CA PHE A 138 -2.50 -1.27 4.18
C PHE A 138 -3.05 -1.76 5.53
N PRO A 139 -3.49 -3.04 5.65
CA PRO A 139 -3.98 -3.58 6.92
C PRO A 139 -2.99 -3.42 8.08
N HIS A 140 -1.70 -3.60 7.82
CA HIS A 140 -0.63 -3.42 8.82
C HIS A 140 -0.29 -1.96 9.13
N GLN A 141 -0.94 -1.02 8.43
CA GLN A 141 -0.84 0.43 8.61
C GLN A 141 -2.10 1.01 9.26
N MET A 142 -3.09 0.18 9.57
CA MET A 142 -4.32 0.65 10.20
C MET A 142 -4.08 1.06 11.66
N PRO A 143 -4.47 2.28 12.07
CA PRO A 143 -4.36 2.71 13.45
C PRO A 143 -5.42 2.05 14.33
N VAL A 144 -5.25 2.21 15.64
CA VAL A 144 -6.25 1.83 16.63
C VAL A 144 -7.52 2.67 16.47
N CYS A 145 -8.68 2.04 16.65
CA CYS A 145 -9.97 2.72 16.64
C CYS A 145 -10.11 3.62 17.87
N SER A 146 -10.15 4.93 17.66
CA SER A 146 -10.35 5.90 18.75
C SER A 146 -11.72 5.74 19.43
N HIS A 147 -12.74 5.29 18.70
CA HIS A 147 -14.05 4.99 19.29
C HIS A 147 -14.02 3.75 20.19
N TYR A 148 -13.21 2.74 19.87
CA TYR A 148 -13.02 1.56 20.71
C TYR A 148 -12.32 1.92 22.02
N LEU A 149 -11.25 2.72 21.96
CA LEU A 149 -10.55 3.21 23.16
C LEU A 149 -11.49 3.97 24.11
N ASN A 150 -12.44 4.71 23.54
CA ASN A 150 -13.47 5.46 24.27
C ASN A 150 -14.73 4.65 24.61
N LYS A 151 -14.75 3.32 24.40
CA LYS A 151 -15.91 2.44 24.65
C LYS A 151 -17.18 2.82 23.87
N LYS A 152 -17.04 3.46 22.71
CA LYS A 152 -18.13 3.86 21.81
C LYS A 152 -18.27 2.95 20.59
N CYS A 153 -17.27 2.10 20.31
CA CYS A 153 -17.31 1.10 19.25
C CYS A 153 -17.48 -0.29 19.88
N ASN A 154 -18.62 -0.93 19.63
CA ASN A 154 -19.00 -2.20 20.28
C ASN A 154 -18.97 -3.39 19.32
N SER A 155 -18.66 -3.17 18.04
CA SER A 155 -18.61 -4.25 17.06
C SER A 155 -17.40 -5.14 17.31
N LYS A 156 -17.54 -6.46 17.14
CA LYS A 156 -16.43 -7.43 17.31
C LYS A 156 -15.22 -7.08 16.43
N ARG A 157 -15.48 -6.65 15.20
CA ARG A 157 -14.51 -6.03 14.29
C ARG A 157 -15.03 -4.64 13.94
N CYS A 158 -14.15 -3.64 13.91
CA CYS A 158 -14.55 -2.28 13.56
C CYS A 158 -15.21 -2.28 12.18
N THR A 159 -16.40 -1.70 12.06
CA THR A 159 -17.08 -1.51 10.76
C THR A 159 -16.24 -0.63 9.82
N TYR A 160 -15.42 0.24 10.41
CA TYR A 160 -14.46 1.08 9.71
C TYR A 160 -13.06 0.46 9.68
N GLY A 161 -12.91 -0.85 9.89
CA GLY A 161 -11.66 -1.63 9.81
C GLY A 161 -10.43 -1.10 10.59
N PHE A 162 -10.64 -0.22 11.58
CA PHE A 162 -9.62 0.13 12.56
C PHE A 162 -9.37 -1.01 13.55
N LEU A 163 -8.20 -1.00 14.20
CA LEU A 163 -7.83 -2.05 15.16
C LEU A 163 -8.55 -1.86 16.51
N HIS A 164 -9.12 -2.93 17.05
CA HIS A 164 -9.70 -2.98 18.39
C HIS A 164 -8.70 -3.57 19.39
N VAL A 165 -7.62 -2.82 19.65
CA VAL A 165 -6.57 -3.20 20.60
C VAL A 165 -6.38 -2.07 21.59
N LYS A 166 -6.30 -2.39 22.88
CA LYS A 166 -6.05 -1.43 23.94
C LYS A 166 -4.77 -1.81 24.68
N HIS A 167 -3.82 -0.87 24.71
CA HIS A 167 -2.62 -0.95 25.54
C HIS A 167 -2.74 -0.03 26.75
N SER A 168 -1.85 -0.19 27.74
CA SER A 168 -1.69 0.81 28.80
C SER A 168 -1.24 2.15 28.22
N ASP A 169 -1.64 3.26 28.83
CA ASP A 169 -1.28 4.61 28.37
C ASP A 169 0.25 4.85 28.42
N ASP A 170 0.96 4.16 29.33
CA ASP A 170 2.43 4.19 29.45
C ASP A 170 3.16 3.45 28.32
N THR A 171 2.42 2.66 27.53
CA THR A 171 3.01 1.89 26.43
C THR A 171 3.52 2.86 25.36
N LYS A 172 4.76 2.66 24.91
CA LYS A 172 5.34 3.48 23.85
C LYS A 172 4.61 3.27 22.51
N TYR A 173 4.78 4.23 21.60
CA TYR A 173 4.32 4.08 20.22
C TYR A 173 5.12 3.01 19.49
N CYS A 174 4.46 2.30 18.58
CA CYS A 174 5.15 1.37 17.70
C CYS A 174 5.95 2.14 16.65
N GLU A 175 7.28 2.09 16.72
CA GLU A 175 8.16 2.73 15.75
C GLU A 175 8.02 2.10 14.37
N ASN A 176 7.91 0.76 14.30
CA ASN A 176 7.73 0.03 13.05
C ASN A 176 6.44 0.44 12.31
N PHE A 177 5.35 0.63 13.05
CA PHE A 177 4.09 1.17 12.52
C PHE A 177 4.27 2.59 11.98
N ASN A 178 4.91 3.48 12.75
CA ASN A 178 5.17 4.86 12.32
C ASN A 178 6.16 4.94 11.13
N ASN A 179 7.00 3.93 10.95
CA ASN A 179 7.85 3.72 9.78
C ASN A 179 7.12 3.03 8.60
N GLY A 180 5.81 2.82 8.71
CA GLY A 180 4.94 2.31 7.66
C GLY A 180 4.85 0.79 7.53
N LEU A 181 5.45 0.02 8.42
CA LEU A 181 5.39 -1.45 8.38
C LEU A 181 5.56 -2.08 9.77
N CYS A 182 4.46 -2.52 10.38
CA CYS A 182 4.48 -3.38 11.56
C CYS A 182 4.02 -4.79 11.19
N ILE A 183 4.89 -5.79 11.36
CA ILE A 183 4.57 -7.20 11.04
C ILE A 183 3.63 -7.85 12.07
N ASN A 184 3.54 -7.28 13.27
CA ASN A 184 2.75 -7.85 14.36
C ASN A 184 1.26 -7.47 14.28
N GLY A 185 0.89 -6.44 13.52
CA GLY A 185 -0.51 -6.05 13.32
C GLY A 185 -1.27 -5.84 14.63
N ASP A 186 -2.40 -6.53 14.77
CA ASP A 186 -3.25 -6.57 15.96
C ASP A 186 -2.59 -7.23 17.18
N ASN A 187 -1.58 -8.07 16.97
CA ASN A 187 -0.79 -8.72 18.03
C ASN A 187 0.42 -7.88 18.47
N CYS A 188 0.56 -6.66 17.98
CA CYS A 188 1.66 -5.78 18.37
C CYS A 188 1.55 -5.39 19.85
N SER A 189 2.64 -5.46 20.60
CA SER A 189 2.69 -5.04 22.01
C SER A 189 2.79 -3.52 22.20
N TYR A 190 2.85 -2.74 21.11
CA TYR A 190 3.04 -1.29 21.12
C TYR A 190 1.87 -0.58 20.45
N ARG A 191 1.63 0.68 20.83
CA ARG A 191 0.49 1.45 20.33
C ARG A 191 0.63 1.82 18.85
N HIS A 192 -0.34 1.40 18.04
CA HIS A 192 -0.50 1.82 16.63
C HIS A 192 -1.25 3.15 16.55
N VAL A 193 -0.57 4.21 16.96
CA VAL A 193 -1.02 5.59 16.84
C VAL A 193 -0.01 6.34 15.99
N TYR A 194 -0.48 7.01 14.94
CA TYR A 194 0.37 7.86 14.10
C TYR A 194 0.79 9.10 14.89
N GLN A 195 2.06 9.43 14.84
CA GLN A 195 2.56 10.66 15.45
C GLN A 195 2.04 11.89 14.69
N GLU A 196 1.77 12.97 15.42
CA GLU A 196 1.16 14.19 14.88
C GLU A 196 1.94 14.78 13.69
N HIS A 197 3.27 14.76 13.75
CA HIS A 197 4.10 15.26 12.65
C HIS A 197 3.96 14.42 11.36
N LEU A 198 3.67 13.12 11.48
CA LEU A 198 3.40 12.25 10.32
C LEU A 198 2.01 12.54 9.74
N ILE A 199 1.01 12.72 10.60
CA ILE A 199 -0.35 13.09 10.16
C ILE A 199 -0.29 14.40 9.39
N LYS A 200 0.35 15.43 9.94
CA LYS A 200 0.53 16.72 9.26
C LYS A 200 1.24 16.57 7.92
N ARG A 201 2.32 15.80 7.86
CA ARG A 201 3.06 15.56 6.61
C ARG A 201 2.21 14.87 5.53
N ARG A 202 1.30 13.97 5.91
CA ARG A 202 0.52 13.14 4.97
C ARG A 202 -0.87 13.69 4.66
N ALA A 203 -1.34 14.69 5.39
CA ALA A 203 -2.66 15.28 5.18
C ALA A 203 -2.64 16.57 4.34
N LEU A 204 -1.47 16.95 3.81
CA LEU A 204 -1.16 18.23 3.14
C LEU A 204 -0.69 18.09 1.70
#